data_AF-A0A931LPZ8-F1
#
_entry.id   AF-A0A931LPZ8-F1
#
_cell.length_a   1.000
_cell.length_b   1.000
_cell.length_c   1.000
_cell.angle_alpha   90.00
_cell.angle_beta   90.00
_cell.angle_gamma   90.00
#
_symmetry.space_group_name_H-M   'P 1'
#
loop_
_entity.id
_entity.type
_entity.pdbx_description
1 polymer ?
#
loop_
_entity_poly.entity_id
_entity_poly.type
_entity_poly.pdbx_seq_one_letter_code
_entity_poly.pdbx_strand_id
1 'polypeptide(L)'
;MLRICFFSALVAAVIGATAVGLMQSGPAPDRQPAPVVPVYVVEMHDNYFDPPGLFLQLGDSVTWVLSETAGNSGHSATAYHPSQDKELRIPEAAQPFNSDVFKKLGNRFTFKFTVSGVYDYFCIPHEDVGMVGRLIVKEATGPGTKPLDQGVSVAGQSIMPTIDEVLGLNGQLFNFLARLNAVLLLTQQNHRDQATIQLKLLRQDWESGINKPSSVYESLKSVGFQEDFSKQLSALEDAFNKNSPTNAIQDLVQKAKEILNKAMSKLSQGKS
;
A
#
# COMPACT_ATOMS: atom_id res chain seq x y z
N MET A 1 -39.49 -64.45 46.85
CA MET A 1 -39.17 -65.32 45.69
C MET A 1 -38.14 -64.56 44.85
N LEU A 2 -36.87 -64.99 44.90
CA LEU A 2 -36.10 -65.56 43.76
C LEU A 2 -35.95 -64.55 42.58
N ARG A 3 -34.79 -64.14 42.06
CA ARG A 3 -33.47 -64.79 41.96
C ARG A 3 -32.33 -63.77 41.85
N ILE A 4 -31.20 -64.21 42.40
CA ILE A 4 -29.82 -63.82 42.14
C ILE A 4 -29.46 -63.96 40.64
N CYS A 5 -28.71 -63.01 40.08
CA CYS A 5 -27.73 -63.27 39.02
C CYS A 5 -26.49 -62.38 39.24
N PHE A 6 -25.37 -63.04 39.55
CA PHE A 6 -24.01 -62.51 39.58
C PHE A 6 -23.53 -62.22 38.15
N PHE A 7 -22.78 -61.14 37.94
CA PHE A 7 -21.68 -61.12 37.00
C PHE A 7 -20.50 -60.35 37.59
N SER A 8 -19.33 -60.95 37.45
CA SER A 8 -18.10 -60.73 38.18
C SER A 8 -17.20 -59.65 37.57
N ALA A 9 -16.33 -59.11 38.43
CA ALA A 9 -14.97 -58.61 38.17
C ALA A 9 -14.85 -57.32 37.34
N LEU A 10 -13.90 -56.40 37.57
CA LEU A 10 -12.54 -56.55 38.08
C LEU A 10 -12.06 -55.17 38.59
N VAL A 11 -11.41 -55.13 39.77
CA VAL A 11 -10.65 -53.96 40.24
C VAL A 11 -9.25 -54.05 39.63
N ALA A 12 -8.80 -53.00 38.95
CA ALA A 12 -7.39 -52.85 38.58
C ALA A 12 -6.93 -51.41 38.86
N ALA A 13 -6.11 -51.26 39.90
CA ALA A 13 -5.38 -50.05 40.21
C ALA A 13 -4.29 -49.82 39.15
N VAL A 14 -4.26 -48.64 38.53
CA VAL A 14 -3.16 -48.20 37.66
C VAL A 14 -2.25 -47.30 38.48
N ILE A 15 -1.04 -47.79 38.76
CA ILE A 15 0.07 -47.04 39.34
C ILE A 15 0.62 -46.14 38.23
N GLY A 16 0.52 -44.82 38.40
CA GLY A 16 1.11 -43.85 37.49
C GLY A 16 2.64 -43.82 37.62
N ALA A 17 3.35 -44.21 36.56
CA ALA A 17 4.78 -44.00 36.42
C ALA A 17 5.04 -42.69 35.68
N THR A 18 5.81 -41.78 36.29
CA THR A 18 6.26 -40.52 35.70
C THR A 18 7.45 -40.78 34.76
N ALA A 19 7.24 -40.62 33.45
CA ALA A 19 8.33 -40.57 32.47
C ALA A 19 8.74 -39.11 32.23
N VAL A 20 9.90 -38.71 32.75
CA VAL A 20 10.56 -37.44 32.41
C VAL A 20 11.21 -37.61 31.04
N GLY A 21 10.56 -37.14 29.99
CA GLY A 21 11.11 -37.11 28.64
C GLY A 21 12.09 -35.93 28.48
N LEU A 22 13.37 -36.24 28.24
CA LEU A 22 14.38 -35.29 27.80
C LEU A 22 14.02 -34.79 26.39
N MET A 23 13.63 -33.52 26.27
CA MET A 23 13.45 -32.85 24.98
C MET A 23 14.83 -32.53 24.41
N GLN A 24 15.24 -33.26 23.36
CA GLN A 24 16.40 -32.88 22.56
C GLN A 24 15.98 -31.73 21.62
N SER A 25 16.60 -30.56 21.78
CA SER A 25 16.45 -29.43 20.87
C SER A 25 17.18 -29.72 19.56
N GLY A 26 16.44 -30.09 18.52
CA GLY A 26 16.96 -30.10 17.14
C GLY A 26 17.22 -28.69 16.63
N PRO A 27 18.10 -28.50 15.63
CA PRO A 27 18.31 -27.20 15.00
C PRO A 27 16.99 -26.72 14.38
N ALA A 28 16.66 -25.44 14.59
CA ALA A 28 15.50 -24.82 13.96
C ALA A 28 15.64 -24.93 12.43
N PRO A 29 14.56 -25.24 11.68
CA PRO A 29 14.60 -25.21 10.22
C PRO A 29 15.01 -23.81 9.78
N ASP A 30 15.89 -23.76 8.77
CA ASP A 30 16.38 -22.54 8.15
C ASP A 30 15.18 -21.67 7.72
N ARG A 31 14.84 -20.65 8.52
CA ARG A 31 13.77 -19.72 8.17
C ARG A 31 14.33 -18.85 7.05
N GLN A 32 14.00 -19.22 5.82
CA GLN A 32 14.19 -18.32 4.68
C GLN A 32 13.64 -16.94 5.07
N PRO A 33 14.44 -15.86 4.97
CA PRO A 33 13.96 -14.52 5.27
C PRO A 33 12.69 -14.26 4.47
N ALA A 34 11.68 -13.68 5.11
CA ALA A 34 10.47 -13.30 4.41
C ALA A 34 10.85 -12.45 3.17
N PRO A 35 10.20 -12.64 2.01
CA PRO A 35 10.49 -11.83 0.82
C PRO A 35 10.42 -10.35 1.18
N VAL A 36 11.44 -9.57 0.77
CA VAL A 36 11.36 -8.12 0.92
C VAL A 36 10.38 -7.60 -0.13
N VAL A 37 9.21 -7.17 0.33
CA VAL A 37 8.14 -6.65 -0.52
C VAL A 37 8.29 -5.14 -0.75
N PRO A 38 7.77 -4.61 -1.87
CA PRO A 38 7.63 -3.17 -2.05
C PRO A 38 6.81 -2.53 -0.94
N VAL A 39 7.23 -1.34 -0.50
CA VAL A 39 6.46 -0.49 0.41
C VAL A 39 5.80 0.62 -0.40
N TYR A 40 4.50 0.81 -0.21
CA TYR A 40 3.73 1.90 -0.84
C TYR A 40 3.40 2.96 0.20
N VAL A 41 3.78 4.20 -0.07
CA VAL A 41 3.45 5.35 0.77
C VAL A 41 2.56 6.33 0.01
N VAL A 42 1.39 6.61 0.56
CA VAL A 42 0.51 7.69 0.12
C VAL A 42 0.72 8.87 1.05
N GLU A 43 1.13 10.00 0.50
CA GLU A 43 1.23 11.24 1.24
C GLU A 43 -0.14 11.93 1.30
N MET A 44 -0.47 12.50 2.45
CA MET A 44 -1.64 13.34 2.65
C MET A 44 -1.17 14.80 2.66
N HIS A 45 -1.59 15.53 1.63
CA HIS A 45 -1.36 16.96 1.44
C HIS A 45 -2.67 17.72 1.60
N ASP A 46 -2.66 19.05 1.45
CA ASP A 46 -3.86 19.88 1.60
C ASP A 46 -4.97 19.50 0.61
N ASN A 47 -5.91 18.67 1.08
CA ASN A 47 -7.11 18.18 0.39
C ASN A 47 -6.88 17.14 -0.73
N TYR A 48 -5.71 16.48 -0.79
CA TYR A 48 -5.50 15.39 -1.75
C TYR A 48 -4.54 14.31 -1.25
N PHE A 49 -4.67 13.12 -1.83
CA PHE A 49 -3.75 12.00 -1.64
C PHE A 49 -2.72 11.95 -2.78
N ASP A 50 -1.44 11.70 -2.45
CA ASP A 50 -0.35 11.59 -3.40
C ASP A 50 0.38 10.24 -3.28
N PRO A 51 0.15 9.28 -4.19
CA PRO A 51 -0.77 9.33 -5.33
C PRO A 51 -2.26 9.13 -4.92
N PRO A 52 -3.22 9.48 -5.81
CA PRO A 52 -4.65 9.30 -5.54
C PRO A 52 -5.15 7.87 -5.73
N GLY A 53 -4.36 6.98 -6.33
CA GLY A 53 -4.73 5.57 -6.44
C GLY A 53 -3.55 4.64 -6.67
N LEU A 54 -3.75 3.35 -6.40
CA LEU A 54 -2.70 2.33 -6.49
C LEU A 54 -3.26 1.00 -6.99
N PHE A 55 -2.45 0.28 -7.76
CA PHE A 55 -2.67 -1.14 -8.02
C PHE A 55 -1.76 -1.98 -7.11
N LEU A 56 -2.33 -2.94 -6.39
CA LEU A 56 -1.65 -3.69 -5.33
C LEU A 56 -1.77 -5.19 -5.57
N GLN A 57 -0.79 -5.95 -5.08
CA GLN A 57 -0.88 -7.40 -4.94
C GLN A 57 -1.47 -7.79 -3.58
N LEU A 58 -1.95 -9.03 -3.49
CA LEU A 58 -2.38 -9.59 -2.21
C LEU A 58 -1.20 -9.65 -1.23
N GLY A 59 -1.40 -9.10 -0.05
CA GLY A 59 -0.40 -9.02 1.01
C GLY A 59 0.39 -7.72 1.04
N ASP A 60 0.23 -6.85 0.05
CA ASP A 60 0.84 -5.51 0.07
C ASP A 60 0.26 -4.67 1.21
N SER A 61 1.06 -3.72 1.68
CA SER A 61 0.64 -2.73 2.66
C SER A 61 0.78 -1.32 2.09
N VAL A 62 -0.18 -0.47 2.40
CA VAL A 62 -0.11 0.98 2.13
C VAL A 62 0.06 1.70 3.45
N THR A 63 0.99 2.67 3.47
CA THR A 63 1.16 3.60 4.59
C THR A 63 0.74 4.99 4.16
N TRP A 64 -0.26 5.56 4.83
CA TRP A 64 -0.61 6.97 4.67
C TRP A 64 0.20 7.80 5.65
N VAL A 65 0.78 8.91 5.20
CA VAL A 65 1.58 9.82 6.03
C VAL A 65 1.08 11.25 5.87
N LEU A 66 0.89 11.96 6.98
CA LEU A 66 0.61 13.39 6.93
C LEU A 66 1.88 14.16 6.56
N SER A 67 1.94 14.66 5.32
CA SER A 67 3.16 15.25 4.72
C SER A 67 3.12 16.77 4.62
N GLU A 68 1.95 17.38 4.75
CA GLU A 68 1.77 18.84 4.82
C GLU A 68 0.90 19.23 6.03
N THR A 69 1.10 20.45 6.55
CA THR A 69 0.27 20.94 7.64
C THR A 69 -1.13 21.25 7.13
N ALA A 70 -2.10 20.37 7.42
CA ALA A 70 -3.52 20.47 7.09
C ALA A 70 -4.29 21.64 7.79
N GLY A 71 -3.58 22.71 8.16
CA GLY A 71 -4.06 23.69 9.14
C GLY A 71 -4.57 23.00 10.42
N ASN A 72 -5.70 23.46 10.97
CA ASN A 72 -6.33 22.87 12.16
C ASN A 72 -7.25 21.67 11.87
N SER A 73 -7.55 21.38 10.60
CA SER A 73 -8.55 20.38 10.21
C SER A 73 -8.03 18.95 10.27
N GLY A 74 -6.78 18.72 9.87
CA GLY A 74 -6.16 17.38 9.84
C GLY A 74 -6.66 16.51 8.69
N HIS A 75 -6.02 15.37 8.44
CA HIS A 75 -6.42 14.45 7.37
C HIS A 75 -6.57 13.02 7.88
N SER A 76 -7.41 12.23 7.22
CA SER A 76 -7.54 10.79 7.48
C SER A 76 -7.49 9.99 6.18
N ALA A 77 -7.25 8.69 6.30
CA ALA A 77 -7.51 7.69 5.29
C ALA A 77 -8.56 6.72 5.84
N THR A 78 -9.77 6.77 5.28
CA THR A 78 -10.94 6.07 5.80
C THR A 78 -11.67 5.36 4.67
N ALA A 79 -11.90 4.05 4.82
CA ALA A 79 -12.61 3.26 3.82
C ALA A 79 -14.09 3.64 3.72
N TYR A 80 -14.65 3.62 2.50
CA TYR A 80 -16.10 3.69 2.28
C TYR A 80 -16.77 2.38 2.75
N HIS A 81 -17.33 2.41 3.96
CA HIS A 81 -17.94 1.25 4.60
C HIS A 81 -19.11 1.66 5.52
N PRO A 82 -20.18 0.85 5.67
CA PRO A 82 -21.32 1.18 6.52
C PRO A 82 -20.99 1.45 7.98
N SER A 83 -19.92 0.86 8.53
CA SER A 83 -19.45 1.18 9.88
C SER A 83 -18.87 2.59 10.03
N GLN A 84 -18.71 3.33 8.94
CA GLN A 84 -18.25 4.72 8.88
C GLN A 84 -19.37 5.65 8.37
N ASP A 85 -20.63 5.20 8.42
CA ASP A 85 -21.81 5.89 7.88
C ASP A 85 -21.67 6.23 6.38
N LYS A 86 -21.10 5.30 5.61
CA LYS A 86 -20.90 5.42 4.16
C LYS A 86 -21.44 4.20 3.41
N GLU A 87 -21.71 4.40 2.12
CA GLU A 87 -21.96 3.29 1.19
C GLU A 87 -20.79 2.31 1.19
N LEU A 88 -21.09 1.01 1.04
CA LEU A 88 -20.06 -0.02 0.94
C LEU A 88 -19.37 0.07 -0.43
N ARG A 89 -18.09 0.46 -0.45
CA ARG A 89 -17.27 0.56 -1.68
C ARG A 89 -15.89 -0.10 -1.54
N ILE A 90 -15.79 -1.06 -0.62
CA ILE A 90 -14.67 -1.99 -0.47
C ILE A 90 -15.21 -3.44 -0.60
N PRO A 91 -14.36 -4.47 -0.78
CA PRO A 91 -14.82 -5.86 -0.85
C PRO A 91 -15.58 -6.26 0.43
N GLU A 92 -16.68 -7.00 0.29
CA GLU A 92 -17.57 -7.36 1.41
C GLU A 92 -16.84 -8.15 2.51
N ALA A 93 -15.85 -8.95 2.13
CA ALA A 93 -15.05 -9.76 3.07
C ALA A 93 -13.86 -8.99 3.68
N ALA A 94 -13.59 -7.76 3.24
CA ALA A 94 -12.49 -6.96 3.75
C ALA A 94 -12.85 -6.28 5.08
N GLN A 95 -11.87 -6.18 5.97
CA GLN A 95 -12.01 -5.32 7.16
C GLN A 95 -11.94 -3.85 6.73
N PRO A 96 -12.83 -2.97 7.23
CA PRO A 96 -12.71 -1.54 6.98
C PRO A 96 -11.47 -0.98 7.69
N PHE A 97 -10.91 0.10 7.14
CA PHE A 97 -9.78 0.81 7.74
C PHE A 97 -10.13 2.28 7.99
N ASN A 98 -9.58 2.83 9.07
CA ASN A 98 -9.66 4.24 9.41
C ASN A 98 -8.39 4.62 10.18
N SER A 99 -7.67 5.65 9.72
CA SER A 99 -6.46 6.15 10.38
C SER A 99 -6.71 7.02 11.60
N ASP A 100 -7.97 7.38 11.87
CA ASP A 100 -8.36 8.59 12.59
C ASP A 100 -7.83 9.88 11.91
N VAL A 101 -8.23 11.04 12.43
CA VAL A 101 -7.79 12.34 11.90
C VAL A 101 -6.41 12.69 12.46
N PHE A 102 -5.41 12.73 11.58
CA PHE A 102 -4.07 13.19 11.89
C PHE A 102 -3.97 14.70 11.85
N LYS A 103 -3.42 15.29 12.92
CA LYS A 103 -3.13 16.74 13.02
C LYS A 103 -1.64 17.06 13.14
N LYS A 104 -0.81 16.05 13.39
CA LYS A 104 0.63 16.21 13.61
C LYS A 104 1.38 15.66 12.40
N LEU A 105 2.23 16.50 11.80
CA LEU A 105 3.11 16.11 10.70
C LEU A 105 3.87 14.81 11.01
N GLY A 106 3.94 13.93 10.01
CA GLY A 106 4.62 12.64 10.11
C GLY A 106 3.81 11.55 10.83
N ASN A 107 2.62 11.86 11.35
CA ASN A 107 1.66 10.83 11.76
C ASN A 107 1.35 9.92 10.58
N ARG A 108 1.18 8.64 10.87
CA ARG A 108 1.07 7.60 9.86
C ARG A 108 0.16 6.46 10.27
N PHE A 109 -0.47 5.85 9.28
CA PHE A 109 -1.31 4.67 9.42
C PHE A 109 -0.94 3.67 8.33
N THR A 110 -0.82 2.39 8.69
CA THR A 110 -0.51 1.32 7.73
C THR A 110 -1.62 0.29 7.74
N PHE A 111 -2.09 -0.09 6.56
CA PHE A 111 -3.06 -1.17 6.38
C PHE A 111 -2.55 -2.21 5.39
N LYS A 112 -2.76 -3.49 5.72
CA LYS A 112 -2.38 -4.63 4.88
C LYS A 112 -3.59 -5.16 4.13
N PHE A 113 -3.45 -5.32 2.82
CA PHE A 113 -4.53 -5.74 1.93
C PHE A 113 -4.45 -7.22 1.64
N THR A 114 -5.42 -8.00 2.12
CA THR A 114 -5.45 -9.46 1.93
C THR A 114 -6.66 -9.98 1.16
N VAL A 115 -7.58 -9.09 0.76
CA VAL A 115 -8.77 -9.43 0.00
C VAL A 115 -8.73 -8.70 -1.35
N SER A 116 -9.00 -9.43 -2.43
CA SER A 116 -9.03 -8.87 -3.79
C SER A 116 -10.23 -7.94 -3.99
N GLY A 117 -10.06 -6.87 -4.76
CA GLY A 117 -11.14 -5.97 -5.18
C GLY A 117 -10.76 -4.49 -5.16
N VAL A 118 -11.73 -3.65 -5.48
CA VAL A 118 -11.64 -2.18 -5.43
C VAL A 118 -11.91 -1.69 -4.01
N TYR A 119 -11.04 -0.84 -3.50
CA TYR A 119 -11.16 -0.15 -2.23
C TYR A 119 -11.20 1.36 -2.47
N ASP A 120 -12.39 1.94 -2.47
CA ASP A 120 -12.53 3.39 -2.43
C ASP A 120 -12.36 3.88 -0.98
N TYR A 121 -11.66 5.00 -0.80
CA TYR A 121 -11.45 5.64 0.50
C TYR A 121 -11.48 7.16 0.40
N PHE A 122 -11.63 7.82 1.55
CA PHE A 122 -11.77 9.27 1.66
C PHE A 122 -11.09 9.80 2.92
N CYS A 123 -10.96 11.12 2.97
CA CYS A 123 -10.57 11.88 4.14
C CYS A 123 -11.82 12.45 4.83
N ILE A 124 -12.01 12.15 6.12
CA ILE A 124 -13.23 12.52 6.87
C ILE A 124 -13.53 14.03 6.79
N PRO A 125 -12.57 14.95 7.03
CA PRO A 125 -12.88 16.37 6.99
C PRO A 125 -12.98 16.97 5.57
N HIS A 126 -12.58 16.23 4.54
CA HIS A 126 -12.31 16.79 3.20
C HIS A 126 -12.92 16.00 2.04
N GLU A 127 -13.81 15.06 2.32
CA GLU A 127 -14.53 14.31 1.29
C GLU A 127 -15.32 15.23 0.36
N ASP A 128 -16.02 16.22 0.92
CA ASP A 128 -16.89 17.13 0.17
C ASP A 128 -16.12 18.06 -0.77
N VAL A 129 -14.82 18.23 -0.54
CA VAL A 129 -13.90 18.95 -1.45
C VAL A 129 -13.07 18.00 -2.31
N GLY A 130 -13.36 16.70 -2.26
CA GLY A 130 -12.86 15.69 -3.18
C GLY A 130 -11.55 15.01 -2.76
N MET A 131 -11.20 15.03 -1.47
CA MET A 131 -10.08 14.25 -0.94
C MET A 131 -10.47 12.76 -0.83
N VAL A 132 -10.44 12.09 -1.97
CA VAL A 132 -10.80 10.69 -2.16
C VAL A 132 -9.67 9.94 -2.89
N GLY A 133 -9.63 8.63 -2.75
CA GLY A 133 -8.69 7.79 -3.46
C GLY A 133 -9.22 6.37 -3.70
N ARG A 134 -8.53 5.65 -4.59
CA ARG A 134 -8.90 4.29 -4.99
C ARG A 134 -7.70 3.36 -5.01
N LEU A 135 -7.82 2.25 -4.31
CA LEU A 135 -6.87 1.14 -4.40
C LEU A 135 -7.53 -0.03 -5.12
N ILE A 136 -6.79 -0.73 -5.97
CA ILE A 136 -7.23 -1.96 -6.61
C ILE A 136 -6.28 -3.07 -6.19
N VAL A 137 -6.78 -4.04 -5.43
CA VAL A 137 -5.99 -5.17 -4.96
C VAL A 137 -6.28 -6.34 -5.87
N LYS A 138 -5.27 -6.80 -6.60
CA LYS A 138 -5.27 -7.94 -7.52
C LYS A 138 -6.21 -7.81 -8.73
N GLU A 139 -7.51 -7.61 -8.52
CA GLU A 139 -8.53 -7.48 -9.57
C GLU A 139 -9.55 -6.38 -9.21
N ALA A 140 -10.09 -5.71 -10.24
CA ALA A 140 -11.10 -4.67 -10.07
C ALA A 140 -12.50 -5.29 -9.92
N THR A 141 -12.81 -5.77 -8.71
CA THR A 141 -14.09 -6.43 -8.38
C THR A 141 -14.72 -5.84 -7.11
N GLY A 142 -15.96 -6.23 -6.83
CA GLY A 142 -16.66 -5.88 -5.59
C GLY A 142 -17.39 -4.54 -5.64
N PRO A 143 -17.97 -4.09 -4.52
CA PRO A 143 -18.84 -2.92 -4.47
C PRO A 143 -18.23 -1.62 -5.00
N GLY A 144 -16.90 -1.45 -4.88
CA GLY A 144 -16.17 -0.28 -5.39
C GLY A 144 -16.20 -0.12 -6.91
N THR A 145 -16.64 -1.13 -7.68
CA THR A 145 -16.83 -1.01 -9.14
C THR A 145 -18.15 -0.36 -9.54
N LYS A 146 -19.07 -0.14 -8.58
CA LYS A 146 -20.33 0.55 -8.85
C LYS A 146 -20.08 2.02 -9.25
N PRO A 147 -21.00 2.64 -10.00
CA PRO A 147 -20.95 4.07 -10.29
C PRO A 147 -20.69 4.93 -9.05
N LEU A 148 -19.92 6.03 -9.23
CA LEU A 148 -19.52 6.91 -8.13
C LEU A 148 -20.67 7.79 -7.61
N ASP A 149 -21.71 8.00 -8.41
CA ASP A 149 -22.93 8.71 -8.00
C ASP A 149 -23.69 8.01 -6.85
N GLN A 150 -23.29 6.77 -6.52
CA GLN A 150 -23.73 6.02 -5.35
C GLN A 150 -22.71 6.16 -4.22
N GLY A 151 -22.90 7.21 -3.41
CA GLY A 151 -22.25 7.35 -2.10
C GLY A 151 -20.94 8.14 -2.06
N VAL A 152 -20.44 8.63 -3.20
CA VAL A 152 -19.27 9.53 -3.26
C VAL A 152 -19.74 10.97 -3.50
N SER A 153 -19.11 11.94 -2.83
CA SER A 153 -19.41 13.37 -3.00
C SER A 153 -19.26 13.82 -4.47
N VAL A 154 -19.97 14.88 -4.88
CA VAL A 154 -19.88 15.40 -6.27
C VAL A 154 -18.45 15.80 -6.63
N ALA A 155 -17.72 16.43 -5.69
CA ALA A 155 -16.31 16.75 -5.88
C ALA A 155 -15.47 15.47 -6.02
N GLY A 156 -15.69 14.48 -5.15
CA GLY A 156 -15.02 13.18 -5.20
C GLY A 156 -15.27 12.43 -6.51
N GLN A 157 -16.48 12.49 -7.08
CA GLN A 157 -16.79 11.87 -8.37
C GLN A 157 -15.92 12.40 -9.52
N SER A 158 -15.51 13.67 -9.45
CA SER A 158 -14.71 14.32 -10.49
C SER A 158 -13.20 14.08 -10.33
N ILE A 159 -12.75 13.72 -9.12
CA ILE A 159 -11.33 13.61 -8.76
C ILE A 159 -10.90 12.15 -8.59
N MET A 160 -11.81 11.25 -8.22
CA MET A 160 -11.52 9.83 -8.01
C MET A 160 -10.90 9.23 -9.27
N PRO A 161 -9.71 8.60 -9.19
CA PRO A 161 -9.12 7.97 -10.36
C PRO A 161 -10.00 6.81 -10.82
N THR A 162 -10.19 6.72 -12.13
CA THR A 162 -10.97 5.65 -12.75
C THR A 162 -10.23 4.31 -12.61
N ILE A 163 -10.97 3.21 -12.70
CA ILE A 163 -10.36 1.86 -12.70
C ILE A 163 -9.32 1.74 -13.82
N ASP A 164 -9.65 2.23 -15.02
CA ASP A 164 -8.74 2.20 -16.17
C ASP A 164 -7.50 3.07 -15.98
N GLU A 165 -7.61 4.19 -15.26
CA GLU A 165 -6.42 4.98 -14.90
C GLU A 165 -5.51 4.22 -13.93
N VAL A 166 -6.08 3.62 -12.88
CA VAL A 166 -5.31 2.86 -11.88
C VAL A 166 -4.70 1.58 -12.47
N LEU A 167 -5.35 0.93 -13.42
CA LEU A 167 -4.83 -0.27 -14.09
C LEU A 167 -3.95 0.05 -15.32
N GLY A 168 -4.05 1.27 -15.85
CA GLY A 168 -3.37 1.70 -17.06
C GLY A 168 -2.01 2.35 -16.82
N LEU A 169 -1.57 3.14 -17.81
CA LEU A 169 -0.26 3.78 -17.80
C LEU A 169 -0.08 4.78 -16.65
N ASN A 170 -1.13 5.54 -16.29
CA ASN A 170 -1.11 6.45 -15.14
C ASN A 170 -0.92 5.68 -13.82
N GLY A 171 -1.59 4.54 -13.66
CA GLY A 171 -1.45 3.66 -12.51
C GLY A 171 -0.02 3.16 -12.29
N GLN A 172 0.71 2.88 -13.37
CA GLN A 172 2.14 2.55 -13.27
C GLN A 172 2.95 3.70 -12.65
N LEU A 173 2.64 4.94 -13.04
CA LEU A 173 3.29 6.15 -12.49
C LEU A 173 2.87 6.39 -11.04
N PHE A 174 1.60 6.19 -10.68
CA PHE A 174 1.12 6.25 -9.30
C PHE A 174 1.87 5.26 -8.40
N ASN A 175 1.95 3.99 -8.82
CA ASN A 175 2.67 2.97 -8.07
C ASN A 175 4.14 3.33 -7.83
N PHE A 176 4.80 3.88 -8.86
CA PHE A 176 6.19 4.34 -8.73
C PHE A 176 6.33 5.53 -7.79
N LEU A 177 5.39 6.48 -7.86
CA LEU A 177 5.34 7.64 -6.99
C LEU A 177 5.22 7.24 -5.52
N ALA A 178 4.32 6.31 -5.20
CA ALA A 178 4.17 5.80 -3.84
C ALA A 178 5.43 5.07 -3.32
N ARG A 179 6.19 4.42 -4.20
CA ARG A 179 7.45 3.75 -3.83
C ARG A 179 8.60 4.73 -3.66
N LEU A 180 8.63 5.83 -4.43
CA LEU A 180 9.55 6.95 -4.18
C LEU A 180 9.26 7.62 -2.82
N ASN A 181 7.98 7.81 -2.48
CA ASN A 181 7.57 8.29 -1.16
C ASN A 181 8.08 7.36 -0.05
N ALA A 182 8.06 6.03 -0.28
CA ALA A 182 8.60 5.06 0.68
C ALA A 182 10.13 5.19 0.87
N VAL A 183 10.89 5.37 -0.20
CA VAL A 183 12.34 5.62 -0.13
C VAL A 183 12.63 6.87 0.70
N LEU A 184 11.88 7.96 0.46
CA LEU A 184 12.05 9.21 1.20
C LEU A 184 11.69 9.05 2.68
N LEU A 185 10.54 8.45 2.99
CA LEU A 185 10.08 8.22 4.35
C LEU A 185 11.10 7.43 5.16
N LEU A 186 11.60 6.33 4.61
CA LEU A 186 12.61 5.50 5.28
C LEU A 186 13.93 6.25 5.48
N THR A 187 14.33 7.08 4.52
CA THR A 187 15.52 7.94 4.65
C THR A 187 15.36 8.94 5.79
N GLN A 188 14.20 9.61 5.88
CA GLN A 188 13.89 10.57 6.94
C GLN A 188 13.84 9.91 8.32
N GLN A 189 13.52 8.62 8.40
CA GLN A 189 13.53 7.83 9.63
C GLN A 189 14.90 7.27 10.00
N ASN A 190 15.97 7.64 9.28
CA ASN A 190 17.30 7.05 9.43
C ASN A 190 17.35 5.53 9.15
N HIS A 191 16.37 4.99 8.42
CA HIS A 191 16.34 3.58 8.01
C HIS A 191 17.00 3.42 6.63
N ARG A 192 18.24 3.89 6.48
CA ARG A 192 18.92 3.98 5.18
C ARG A 192 19.08 2.62 4.48
N ASP A 193 19.30 1.55 5.23
CA ASP A 193 19.41 0.20 4.65
C ASP A 193 18.09 -0.25 4.02
N GLN A 194 16.97 0.01 4.70
CA GLN A 194 15.64 -0.30 4.17
C GLN A 194 15.32 0.59 2.96
N ALA A 195 15.65 1.88 3.02
CA ALA A 195 15.49 2.80 1.89
C ALA A 195 16.31 2.33 0.66
N THR A 196 17.55 1.86 0.88
CA THR A 196 18.41 1.30 -0.17
C THR A 196 17.79 0.06 -0.79
N ILE A 197 17.18 -0.82 0.00
CA ILE A 197 16.48 -2.00 -0.52
C ILE A 197 15.27 -1.59 -1.37
N GLN A 198 14.46 -0.64 -0.91
CA GLN A 198 13.31 -0.16 -1.68
C GLN A 198 13.73 0.51 -3.00
N LEU A 199 14.83 1.27 -2.99
CA LEU A 199 15.40 1.87 -4.20
C LEU A 199 15.86 0.80 -5.20
N LYS A 200 16.52 -0.27 -4.74
CA LYS A 200 16.92 -1.40 -5.59
C LYS A 200 15.73 -2.11 -6.22
N LEU A 201 14.66 -2.35 -5.45
CA LEU A 201 13.42 -2.92 -5.98
C LEU A 201 12.80 -2.00 -7.03
N LEU A 202 12.87 -0.69 -6.84
CA LEU A 202 12.34 0.30 -7.77
C LEU A 202 13.14 0.31 -9.07
N ARG A 203 14.48 0.23 -9.00
CA ARG A 203 15.34 0.03 -10.18
C ARG A 203 15.04 -1.27 -10.91
N GLN A 204 14.90 -2.38 -10.19
CA GLN A 204 14.60 -3.67 -10.80
C GLN A 204 13.27 -3.65 -11.56
N ASP A 205 12.25 -3.02 -11.00
CA ASP A 205 10.94 -2.87 -11.65
C ASP A 205 11.04 -2.01 -12.92
N TRP A 206 11.76 -0.87 -12.84
CA TRP A 206 12.08 -0.03 -14.00
C TRP A 206 12.74 -0.83 -15.14
N GLU A 207 13.78 -1.60 -14.83
CA GLU A 207 14.54 -2.38 -15.82
C GLU A 207 13.69 -3.53 -16.41
N SER A 208 12.94 -4.22 -15.57
CA SER A 208 12.07 -5.33 -16.01
C SER A 208 10.91 -4.86 -16.89
N GLY A 209 10.53 -3.59 -16.77
CA GLY A 209 9.50 -2.94 -17.55
C GLY A 209 9.91 -2.57 -18.97
N ILE A 210 11.20 -2.63 -19.32
CA ILE A 210 11.68 -2.30 -20.67
C ILE A 210 11.03 -3.24 -21.68
N ASN A 211 10.39 -2.66 -22.72
CA ASN A 211 9.61 -3.37 -23.73
C ASN A 211 8.40 -4.16 -23.20
N LYS A 212 7.90 -3.85 -21.99
CA LYS A 212 6.64 -4.37 -21.47
C LYS A 212 5.53 -3.33 -21.65
N PRO A 213 4.39 -3.68 -22.25
CA PRO A 213 3.34 -2.72 -22.61
C PRO A 213 2.66 -2.06 -21.40
N SER A 214 2.66 -2.75 -20.24
CA SER A 214 2.08 -2.24 -19.00
C SER A 214 3.18 -2.07 -17.95
N SER A 215 4.01 -1.04 -18.13
CA SER A 215 5.12 -0.74 -17.23
C SER A 215 5.36 0.77 -17.10
N VAL A 216 6.02 1.17 -16.01
CA VAL A 216 6.48 2.55 -15.82
C VAL A 216 7.37 3.05 -16.96
N TYR A 217 8.18 2.17 -17.55
CA TYR A 217 9.09 2.50 -18.64
C TYR A 217 8.28 2.89 -19.88
N GLU A 218 7.29 2.07 -20.26
CA GLU A 218 6.44 2.36 -21.40
C GLU A 218 5.54 3.58 -21.14
N SER A 219 5.02 3.74 -19.92
CA SER A 219 4.28 4.93 -19.52
C SER A 219 5.09 6.21 -19.72
N LEU A 220 6.36 6.23 -19.31
CA LEU A 220 7.21 7.42 -19.48
C LEU A 220 7.68 7.59 -20.92
N LYS A 221 7.95 6.50 -21.64
CA LYS A 221 8.40 6.52 -23.03
C LYS A 221 7.33 7.07 -23.97
N SER A 222 6.07 6.70 -23.77
CA SER A 222 4.96 7.15 -24.63
C SER A 222 4.75 8.69 -24.61
N VAL A 223 5.24 9.37 -23.57
CA VAL A 223 5.16 10.83 -23.40
C VAL A 223 6.53 11.54 -23.35
N GLY A 224 7.61 10.79 -23.64
CA GLY A 224 8.96 11.32 -23.83
C GLY A 224 9.72 11.71 -22.56
N PHE A 225 9.45 11.04 -21.43
CA PHE A 225 10.11 11.31 -20.13
C PHE A 225 11.04 10.19 -19.65
N GLN A 226 11.19 9.10 -20.41
CA GLN A 226 11.94 7.91 -20.00
C GLN A 226 13.42 8.18 -19.73
N GLU A 227 14.06 9.04 -20.53
CA GLU A 227 15.49 9.35 -20.35
C GLU A 227 15.74 10.23 -19.13
N ASP A 228 14.91 11.28 -18.96
CA ASP A 228 15.00 12.18 -17.81
C ASP A 228 14.77 11.42 -16.51
N PHE A 229 13.77 10.55 -16.48
CA PHE A 229 13.50 9.72 -15.32
C PHE A 229 14.65 8.73 -15.05
N SER A 230 15.20 8.08 -16.09
CA SER A 230 16.33 7.17 -15.92
C SER A 230 17.55 7.88 -15.33
N LYS A 231 17.89 9.08 -15.82
CA LYS A 231 18.98 9.90 -15.29
C LYS A 231 18.73 10.26 -13.83
N GLN A 232 17.51 10.67 -13.50
CA GLN A 232 17.14 11.04 -12.15
C GLN A 232 17.21 9.86 -11.17
N LEU A 233 16.79 8.66 -11.61
CA LEU A 233 16.90 7.45 -10.81
C LEU A 233 18.36 7.05 -10.56
N SER A 234 19.24 7.19 -11.57
CA SER A 234 20.69 6.93 -11.40
C SER A 234 21.34 7.93 -10.46
N ALA A 235 20.96 9.21 -10.52
CA ALA A 235 21.45 10.22 -9.59
C ALA A 235 21.03 9.92 -8.14
N LEU A 236 19.81 9.41 -7.94
CA LEU A 236 19.33 8.97 -6.62
C LEU A 236 20.16 7.78 -6.09
N GLU A 237 20.41 6.76 -6.90
CA GLU A 237 21.26 5.62 -6.53
C GLU A 237 22.69 6.05 -6.16
N ASP A 238 23.29 6.94 -6.95
CA ASP A 238 24.60 7.50 -6.67
C ASP A 238 24.65 8.24 -5.33
N ALA A 239 23.59 8.99 -4.99
CA ALA A 239 23.48 9.66 -3.70
C ALA A 239 23.38 8.67 -2.54
N PHE A 240 22.67 7.55 -2.73
CA PHE A 240 22.65 6.46 -1.75
C PHE A 240 24.04 5.87 -1.55
N ASN A 241 24.74 5.52 -2.64
CA ASN A 241 26.07 4.93 -2.64
C ASN A 241 27.15 5.84 -2.02
N LYS A 242 27.03 7.16 -2.21
CA LYS A 242 27.96 8.16 -1.65
C LYS A 242 27.64 8.55 -0.21
N ASN A 243 26.68 7.89 0.43
CA ASN A 243 26.17 8.24 1.75
C ASN A 243 25.74 9.73 1.87
N SER A 244 25.14 10.28 0.80
CA SER A 244 24.72 11.68 0.77
C SER A 244 23.68 11.99 1.85
N PRO A 245 23.63 13.25 2.34
CA PRO A 245 22.71 13.66 3.41
C PRO A 245 21.24 13.61 2.97
N THR A 246 20.34 13.51 3.95
CA THR A 246 18.89 13.33 3.73
C THR A 246 18.26 14.41 2.86
N ASN A 247 18.68 15.67 2.98
CA ASN A 247 18.18 16.76 2.15
C ASN A 247 18.55 16.59 0.66
N ALA A 248 19.75 16.14 0.35
CA ALA A 248 20.16 15.84 -1.03
C ALA A 248 19.34 14.68 -1.63
N ILE A 249 19.04 13.66 -0.81
CA ILE A 249 18.15 12.55 -1.23
C ILE A 249 16.73 13.07 -1.47
N GLN A 250 16.22 13.92 -0.58
CA GLN A 250 14.90 14.54 -0.71
C GLN A 250 14.76 15.34 -2.00
N ASP A 251 15.75 16.17 -2.34
CA ASP A 251 15.75 16.95 -3.59
C ASP A 251 15.73 16.05 -4.83
N LEU A 252 16.45 14.93 -4.79
CA LEU A 252 16.49 13.97 -5.89
C LEU A 252 15.18 13.18 -6.02
N VAL A 253 14.56 12.81 -4.89
CA VAL A 253 13.22 12.19 -4.90
C VAL A 253 12.21 13.19 -5.46
N GLN A 254 12.21 14.44 -5.02
CA GLN A 254 11.26 15.45 -5.48
C GLN A 254 11.36 15.69 -6.99
N LYS A 255 12.57 15.78 -7.54
CA LYS A 255 12.78 15.87 -9.00
C LYS A 255 12.24 14.64 -9.75
N ALA A 256 12.39 13.44 -9.19
CA ALA A 256 11.80 12.23 -9.77
C ALA A 256 10.27 12.29 -9.76
N LYS A 257 9.66 12.71 -8.63
CA LYS A 257 8.21 12.91 -8.50
C LYS A 257 7.70 13.93 -9.53
N GLU A 258 8.39 15.04 -9.72
CA GLU A 258 8.03 16.06 -10.72
C GLU A 258 8.01 15.53 -12.16
N ILE A 259 8.96 14.65 -12.51
CA ILE A 259 8.97 14.00 -13.83
C ILE A 259 7.74 13.11 -13.99
N LEU A 260 7.42 12.29 -12.98
CA LEU A 260 6.22 11.44 -12.99
C LEU A 260 4.94 12.28 -13.11
N ASN A 261 4.84 13.38 -12.36
CA ASN A 261 3.67 14.26 -12.39
C ASN A 261 3.49 14.93 -13.77
N LYS A 262 4.58 15.40 -14.39
CA LYS A 262 4.55 15.94 -15.76
C LYS A 262 4.15 14.88 -16.78
N ALA A 263 4.62 13.64 -16.62
CA ALA A 263 4.24 12.52 -17.48
C ALA A 263 2.75 12.17 -17.35
N MET A 264 2.23 12.07 -16.13
CA MET A 264 0.80 11.84 -15.88
C MET A 264 -0.07 12.93 -16.50
N SER A 265 0.32 14.20 -16.37
CA SER A 265 -0.40 15.31 -16.99
C SER A 265 -0.48 15.17 -18.51
N LYS A 266 0.61 14.79 -19.19
CA LYS A 266 0.61 14.55 -20.65
C LYS A 266 -0.23 13.33 -21.04
N LEU A 267 -0.17 12.24 -20.28
CA LEU A 267 -0.97 11.03 -20.53
C LEU A 267 -2.46 11.32 -20.45
N SER A 268 -2.89 12.18 -19.53
CA SER A 268 -4.29 12.58 -19.40
C SER A 268 -4.74 13.54 -20.50
N GLN A 269 -3.85 14.39 -21.04
CA GLN A 269 -4.17 15.30 -22.16
C GLN A 269 -4.32 14.58 -23.51
N GLY A 270 -3.66 13.44 -23.72
CA GLY A 270 -3.76 12.67 -24.97
C GLY A 270 -5.09 11.92 -25.16
N LYS A 271 -6.03 12.03 -24.22
CA LYS A 271 -7.34 11.37 -24.23
C LYS A 271 -8.50 12.29 -24.66
N SER A 272 -8.24 13.55 -25.02
CA SER A 272 -9.24 14.52 -25.50
C SER A 272 -9.38 14.53 -27.01
#